data_AF-A0A7V9FM09-F1
#
_entry.id   AF-A0A7V9FM09-F1
#
_cell.length_a   1.000
_cell.length_b   1.000
_cell.length_c   1.000
_cell.angle_alpha   90.00
_cell.angle_beta   90.00
_cell.angle_gamma   90.00
#
_symmetry.space_group_name_H-M   'P 1'
#
loop_
_entity.id
_entity.type
_entity.pdbx_description
1 polymer ?
#
loop_
_entity_poly.entity_id
_entity_poly.type
_entity_poly.pdbx_seq_one_letter_code
_entity_poly.pdbx_strand_id
1 'polypeptide(L)' 'MSQGEILVWIVALFALEVQHLKWIVWEHWDCRRCGVKHRECGHGARLVKYF' A
#
# COMPACT_ATOMS: atom_id res chain seq x y z
N MET A 1 -28.27 -11.89 -3.44
CA MET A 1 -27.09 -11.36 -2.74
C MET A 1 -27.30 -11.61 -1.26
N SER A 2 -26.69 -12.67 -0.74
CA SER A 2 -26.71 -13.00 0.68
C SER A 2 -25.82 -12.04 1.47
N GLN A 3 -26.09 -11.85 2.76
CA GLN A 3 -25.29 -10.96 3.63
C GLN A 3 -23.78 -11.32 3.63
N GLY A 4 -23.46 -12.61 3.46
CA GLY A 4 -22.07 -13.08 3.34
C GLY A 4 -21.38 -12.58 2.07
N GLU A 5 -22.06 -12.56 0.93
CA GLU A 5 -21.50 -12.02 -0.32
C GLU A 5 -21.20 -10.52 -0.20
N ILE A 6 -22.06 -9.76 0.48
CA ILE A 6 -21.86 -8.33 0.69
C ILE A 6 -20.60 -8.08 1.54
N LEU A 7 -20.42 -8.84 2.62
CA LEU A 7 -19.22 -8.72 3.46
C LEU A 7 -17.94 -9.07 2.69
N VAL A 8 -17.97 -10.11 1.86
CA VAL A 8 -16.84 -10.46 1.00
C VAL A 8 -16.50 -9.32 0.04
N TRP A 9 -17.49 -8.71 -0.58
CA TRP A 9 -17.27 -7.57 -1.47
C TRP A 9 -16.73 -6.35 -0.73
N ILE A 10 -17.20 -6.05 0.48
CA ILE A 10 -16.66 -4.96 1.31
C ILE A 10 -15.18 -5.21 1.61
N VAL A 11 -14.82 -6.42 2.04
CA VAL A 11 -13.43 -6.77 2.35
C VAL A 11 -12.56 -6.74 1.09
N ALA A 12 -13.07 -7.23 -0.04
CA ALA A 12 -12.36 -7.22 -1.32
C ALA A 12 -12.08 -5.79 -1.80
N LEU A 13 -13.07 -4.90 -1.74
CA LEU A 13 -12.90 -3.48 -2.07
C LEU A 13 -11.91 -2.80 -1.11
N PHE A 14 -12.00 -3.08 0.18
CA PHE A 14 -11.05 -2.54 1.15
C PHE A 14 -9.61 -3.00 0.88
N ALA A 15 -9.41 -4.28 0.55
CA ALA A 15 -8.09 -4.81 0.21
C ALA A 15 -7.51 -4.16 -1.06
N LEU A 16 -8.35 -3.90 -2.07
CA LEU A 16 -7.95 -3.18 -3.28
C LEU A 16 -7.47 -1.77 -2.93
N GLU A 17 -8.21 -1.01 -2.13
CA GLU A 17 -7.83 0.34 -1.71
C GLU A 17 -6.49 0.36 -0.96
N VAL A 18 -6.25 -0.61 -0.05
CA VAL A 18 -4.97 -0.74 0.65
C VAL A 18 -3.83 -1.05 -0.32
N GLN A 19 -4.08 -1.88 -1.33
CA GLN A 19 -3.10 -2.18 -2.36
C GLN A 19 -2.77 -0.94 -3.22
N HIS A 20 -3.77 -0.16 -3.59
CA HIS A 20 -3.59 1.12 -4.27
C HIS A 20 -2.79 2.10 -3.44
N LEU A 21 -3.11 2.25 -2.15
CA LEU A 21 -2.37 3.11 -1.23
C LEU A 21 -0.92 2.67 -1.10
N LYS A 22 -0.65 1.36 -1.01
CA LYS A 22 0.71 0.82 -0.99
C LYS A 22 1.48 1.18 -2.25
N TRP A 23 0.84 1.07 -3.40
CA TRP A 23 1.47 1.41 -4.68
C TRP A 23 1.79 2.92 -4.77
N ILE A 24 0.87 3.80 -4.35
CA ILE A 24 1.10 5.25 -4.30
C ILE A 24 2.25 5.58 -3.35
N VAL A 25 2.28 5.00 -2.16
CA VAL A 25 3.38 5.18 -1.21
C VAL A 25 4.69 4.70 -1.84
N TRP A 26 4.68 3.58 -2.56
CA TRP A 26 5.90 3.08 -3.19
C TRP A 26 6.41 3.96 -4.35
N GLU A 27 5.50 4.52 -5.15
CA GLU A 27 5.87 5.29 -6.34
C GLU A 27 6.09 6.79 -6.08
N HIS A 28 5.27 7.40 -5.22
CA HIS A 28 5.21 8.85 -5.03
C HIS A 28 5.79 9.31 -3.70
N TRP A 29 6.01 8.42 -2.73
CA TRP A 29 6.58 8.84 -1.46
C TRP A 29 8.11 8.94 -1.56
N ASP A 30 8.64 10.11 -1.23
CA ASP A 30 10.07 10.32 -1.10
C ASP A 30 10.57 9.88 0.27
N CYS A 31 11.71 9.21 0.28
CA CYS A 31 12.43 8.83 1.49
C CYS A 31 12.77 10.08 2.31
N ARG A 32 12.20 10.23 3.52
CA ARG A 32 12.49 11.39 4.39
C ARG A 32 13.98 11.57 4.72
N ARG A 33 14.77 10.51 4.65
CA ARG A 33 16.20 10.54 4.98
C ARG A 33 17.09 10.91 3.79
N CYS A 34 16.62 10.65 2.59
CA CYS A 34 17.45 10.66 1.39
C CYS A 34 16.84 11.43 0.22
N GLY A 35 15.61 11.93 0.36
CA GLY A 35 14.92 12.79 -0.62
C GLY A 35 14.62 12.13 -1.96
N VAL A 36 14.99 10.87 -2.14
CA VAL A 36 14.75 10.09 -3.36
C VAL A 36 13.47 9.28 -3.25
N LYS A 37 12.81 9.03 -4.39
CA LYS A 37 11.62 8.19 -4.47
C LYS A 37 11.87 6.82 -3.86
N HIS A 38 10.90 6.31 -3.10
CA HIS A 38 11.03 5.03 -2.39
C HIS A 38 11.39 3.86 -3.30
N ARG A 39 10.95 3.87 -4.57
CA ARG A 39 11.32 2.90 -5.61
C ARG A 39 12.84 2.76 -5.82
N GLU A 40 13.59 3.85 -5.66
CA GLU A 40 15.03 3.92 -5.93
C GLU A 40 15.86 3.91 -4.63
N CYS A 41 15.18 3.90 -3.48
CA CYS A 41 15.79 3.98 -2.17
C CYS A 41 16.11 2.59 -1.58
N GLY A 42 17.39 2.24 -1.49
CA GLY A 42 17.87 1.06 -0.76
C GLY A 42 17.75 1.16 0.78
N HIS A 43 17.58 2.37 1.32
CA HIS A 43 17.42 2.61 2.76
C HIS A 43 15.99 2.34 3.27
N GLY A 44 15.00 2.29 2.36
CA GLY A 44 13.56 2.21 2.65
C GLY A 44 12.98 0.80 2.68
N ALA A 45 13.77 -0.24 2.37
CA ALA A 45 13.31 -1.64 2.32
C ALA A 45 12.80 -2.17 3.68
N ARG A 46 13.02 -1.43 4.77
CA ARG A 46 12.56 -1.82 6.11
C ARG A 46 11.14 -1.36 6.43
N LEU A 47 10.64 -0.26 5.85
CA LEU A 47 9.29 0.24 6.14
C LEU A 47 8.18 -0.49 5.36
N VAL A 48 8.48 -0.98 4.16
CA VAL A 48 7.55 -1.83 3.36
C VAL A 48 7.42 -3.24 3.94
N LYS A 49 8.29 -3.62 4.88
CA LYS A 49 8.29 -4.97 5.49
C LYS A 49 7.32 -5.09 6.68
N TYR A 50 6.84 -3.97 7.20
CA TYR A 50 5.99 -3.92 8.40
C TYR A 50 4.62 -3.24 8.15
N PHE A 51 4.32 -2.87 6.89
CA PHE A 51 2.99 -2.48 6.43
C PHE A 51 2.48 -3.50 5.41
#